data_AF-A0A378IUJ9-F1
#
_entry.id   AF-A0A378IUJ9-F1
#
_cell.length_a   1.000
_cell.length_b   1.000
_cell.length_c   1.000
_cell.angle_alpha   90.00
_cell.angle_beta   90.00
_cell.angle_gamma   90.00
#
_symmetry.space_group_name_H-M   'P 1'
#
loop_
_entity.id
_entity.type
_entity.pdbx_description
1 polymer ?
#
loop_
_entity_poly.entity_id
_entity_poly.type
_entity_poly.pdbx_seq_one_letter_code
_entity_poly.pdbx_strand_id
1 'polypeptide(L)'
;MASIEKRTTKTGKVKYLARVRLKGKKPESAIFERLTDARRWANSIESAIHENRHFKTAESKKRTLAELIDRYIEVILPHFTINAIRSEKATSMVEG
;
A
#
# COMPACT_ATOMS: atom_id res chain seq x y z
N MET A 1 -6.97 7.60 -20.30
CA MET A 1 -6.08 8.56 -20.99
C MET A 1 -5.56 9.57 -19.99
N ALA A 2 -4.23 9.67 -19.91
CA ALA A 2 -3.53 10.66 -19.11
C ALA A 2 -3.40 12.00 -19.85
N SER A 3 -3.70 13.11 -19.17
CA SER A 3 -3.51 14.48 -19.66
C SER A 3 -2.54 15.22 -18.76
N ILE A 4 -1.62 16.00 -19.34
CA ILE A 4 -0.66 16.82 -18.58
C ILE A 4 -0.88 18.28 -18.98
N GLU A 5 -1.19 19.12 -18.00
CA GLU A 5 -1.34 20.56 -18.18
C GLU A 5 -0.15 21.32 -17.61
N LYS A 6 0.44 22.19 -18.43
CA LYS A 6 1.47 23.12 -17.98
C LYS A 6 0.81 24.39 -17.44
N ARG A 7 1.12 24.75 -16.20
CA ARG A 7 0.70 26.00 -15.56
C ARG A 7 1.91 26.81 -15.14
N THR A 8 1.97 28.05 -15.60
CA THR A 8 2.94 29.03 -15.11
C THR A 8 2.30 29.83 -13.99
N THR A 9 2.94 29.82 -12.83
CA THR A 9 2.47 30.57 -11.66
C THR A 9 2.77 32.07 -11.85
N LYS A 10 2.08 32.97 -11.15
CA LYS A 10 2.36 34.42 -11.19
C LYS A 10 3.83 34.77 -10.84
N THR A 11 4.51 33.89 -10.12
CA THR A 11 5.93 33.98 -9.73
C THR A 11 6.89 33.41 -10.79
N GLY A 12 6.42 33.06 -11.99
CA GLY A 12 7.24 32.52 -13.08
C GLY A 12 7.58 31.02 -12.96
N LYS A 13 7.28 30.38 -11.83
CA LYS A 13 7.51 28.93 -11.64
C LYS A 13 6.54 28.11 -12.49
N VAL A 14 7.09 27.15 -13.24
CA VAL A 14 6.34 26.21 -14.07
C VAL A 14 5.94 24.99 -13.24
N LYS A 15 4.67 24.61 -13.31
CA LYS A 15 4.13 23.39 -12.71
C LYS A 15 3.42 22.57 -13.77
N TYR A 16 3.45 21.25 -13.62
CA TYR A 16 2.83 20.29 -14.51
C TYR A 16 1.77 19.50 -13.72
N LEU A 17 0.50 19.67 -14.08
CA LEU A 17 -0.62 18.93 -13.50
C LEU A 17 -0.90 17.71 -14.38
N ALA A 18 -0.61 16.52 -13.88
CA ALA A 18 -1.00 15.27 -14.53
C ALA A 18 -2.38 14.83 -14.03
N ARG A 19 -3.26 14.44 -14.95
CA ARG A 19 -4.61 13.92 -14.67
C ARG A 19 -4.81 12.59 -15.39
N VAL A 20 -5.15 11.54 -14.65
CA VAL A 20 -5.43 10.21 -15.20
C VAL A 20 -6.92 9.90 -15.05
N ARG A 21 -7.61 9.68 -16.18
CA ARG A 21 -9.01 9.24 -16.23
C ARG A 21 -9.13 7.90 -16.93
N LEU A 22 -9.72 6.93 -16.23
CA LEU A 22 -10.17 5.65 -16.77
C LEU A 22 -11.67 5.46 -16.52
N LYS A 23 -12.36 4.86 -17.48
CA LYS A 23 -13.79 4.54 -17.38
C LYS A 23 -14.03 3.58 -16.21
N GLY A 24 -14.91 3.94 -15.27
CA GLY A 24 -15.25 3.12 -14.11
C GLY A 24 -14.34 3.25 -12.90
N LYS A 25 -13.39 4.20 -12.88
CA LYS A 25 -12.53 4.50 -11.72
C LYS A 25 -12.58 5.99 -11.37
N LYS A 26 -12.24 6.33 -10.13
CA LYS A 26 -12.10 7.73 -9.70
C LYS A 26 -10.95 8.39 -10.47
N PRO A 27 -11.09 9.64 -10.91
CA PRO A 27 -9.99 10.38 -11.54
C PRO A 27 -8.90 10.68 -10.51
N GLU A 28 -7.64 10.48 -10.88
CA GLU A 28 -6.49 10.86 -10.06
C GLU A 28 -5.73 12.02 -10.68
N SER A 29 -5.18 12.89 -9.84
CA SER A 29 -4.41 14.06 -10.28
C SER A 29 -3.27 14.39 -9.34
N ALA A 30 -2.13 14.77 -9.89
CA ALA A 30 -0.94 15.19 -9.13
C ALA A 30 -0.20 16.33 -9.83
N ILE A 31 0.49 17.15 -9.04
CA ILE A 31 1.23 18.34 -9.50
C ILE A 31 2.73 18.08 -9.34
N PHE A 32 3.50 18.38 -10.38
CA PHE A 32 4.94 18.20 -10.44
C PHE A 32 5.65 19.47 -10.90
N GLU A 33 6.91 19.63 -10.54
CA GLU A 33 7.76 20.73 -11.04
C GLU A 33 8.46 20.37 -12.36
N ARG A 34 8.58 19.07 -12.66
CA ARG A 34 9.24 18.54 -13.87
C ARG A 34 8.26 17.78 -14.75
N LEU A 35 8.34 18.01 -16.06
CA LEU A 35 7.48 17.35 -17.05
C LEU A 35 7.72 15.84 -17.09
N THR A 36 8.98 15.43 -16.96
CA THR A 36 9.40 14.02 -16.97
C THR A 36 8.77 13.24 -15.82
N ASP A 37 8.74 13.85 -14.63
CA ASP A 37 8.18 13.22 -13.43
C ASP A 37 6.66 13.10 -13.56
N ALA A 38 6.00 14.13 -14.09
CA ALA A 38 4.57 14.09 -14.42
C ALA A 38 4.23 12.97 -15.43
N ARG A 39 5.06 12.79 -16.47
CA ARG A 39 4.88 11.75 -17.49
C ARG A 39 5.09 10.35 -16.90
N ARG A 40 6.15 10.17 -16.12
CA ARG A 40 6.46 8.90 -15.45
C ARG A 40 5.35 8.52 -14.46
N TRP A 41 4.88 9.47 -13.66
CA TRP A 41 3.78 9.26 -12.73
C TRP A 41 2.49 8.86 -13.46
N ALA A 42 2.13 9.59 -14.51
CA ALA A 42 0.89 9.31 -15.24
C ALA A 42 0.90 7.92 -15.90
N ASN A 43 2.02 7.51 -16.48
CA ASN A 43 2.20 6.16 -17.02
C ASN A 43 2.15 5.10 -15.92
N SER A 44 2.82 5.33 -14.78
CA SER A 44 2.82 4.39 -13.65
C SER A 44 1.42 4.17 -13.07
N ILE A 45 0.63 5.24 -12.91
CA ILE A 45 -0.76 5.15 -12.44
C ILE A 45 -1.66 4.48 -13.48
N GLU A 46 -1.49 4.76 -14.77
CA GLU A 46 -2.24 4.07 -15.83
C GLU A 46 -1.94 2.57 -15.84
N SER A 47 -0.66 2.18 -15.74
CA SER A 47 -0.23 0.79 -15.57
C SER A 47 -0.81 0.18 -14.29
N ALA A 48 -0.70 0.82 -13.13
CA ALA A 48 -1.22 0.30 -11.87
C ALA A 48 -2.74 0.09 -11.90
N ILE A 49 -3.51 1.01 -12.51
CA ILE A 49 -4.97 0.86 -12.64
C ILE A 49 -5.31 -0.27 -13.64
N HIS A 50 -4.53 -0.41 -14.71
CA HIS A 50 -4.70 -1.47 -15.70
C HIS A 50 -4.33 -2.85 -15.12
N GLU A 51 -3.20 -2.94 -14.42
CA GLU A 51 -2.69 -4.09 -13.71
C GLU A 51 -3.59 -4.48 -12.54
N ASN A 52 -4.26 -3.55 -11.86
CA ASN A 52 -5.29 -3.86 -10.86
C ASN A 52 -6.53 -4.57 -11.48
N ARG A 53 -6.56 -4.77 -12.80
CA ARG A 53 -7.50 -5.67 -13.50
C ARG A 53 -6.93 -7.08 -13.71
N HIS A 54 -5.60 -7.25 -13.70
CA HIS A 54 -4.87 -8.49 -13.97
C HIS A 54 -4.26 -9.13 -12.71
N PHE A 55 -3.79 -8.33 -11.77
CA PHE A 55 -3.42 -8.77 -10.44
C PHE A 55 -4.70 -9.14 -9.69
N LYS A 56 -4.97 -10.44 -9.59
CA LYS A 56 -5.93 -11.05 -8.65
C LYS A 56 -5.44 -10.89 -7.20
N THR A 57 -5.10 -9.68 -6.78
CA THR A 57 -4.88 -9.32 -5.35
C THR A 57 -6.23 -9.28 -4.60
N ALA A 58 -7.25 -9.97 -5.11
CA ALA A 58 -8.41 -10.36 -4.32
C ALA A 58 -8.01 -11.34 -3.21
N GLU A 59 -6.86 -12.03 -3.31
CA GLU A 59 -6.39 -12.94 -2.28
C GLU A 59 -5.51 -12.28 -1.20
N SER A 60 -4.67 -11.30 -1.53
CA SER A 60 -3.93 -10.53 -0.48
C SER A 60 -4.82 -9.54 0.27
N LYS A 61 -6.03 -9.26 -0.23
CA LYS A 61 -7.08 -8.54 0.51
C LYS A 61 -7.92 -9.48 1.40
N LYS A 62 -7.78 -10.79 1.24
CA LYS A 62 -8.51 -11.83 1.99
C LYS A 62 -7.73 -12.39 3.16
N ARG A 63 -6.43 -12.12 3.27
CA ARG A 63 -5.61 -12.54 4.41
C ARG A 63 -5.03 -11.34 5.11
N THR A 64 -5.62 -11.01 6.26
CA THR A 64 -5.14 -9.93 7.12
C THR A 64 -3.92 -10.39 7.92
N LEU A 65 -3.12 -9.45 8.44
CA LEU A 65 -2.02 -9.77 9.36
C LEU A 65 -2.54 -10.55 10.58
N ALA A 66 -3.78 -10.29 11.01
CA ALA A 66 -4.43 -11.04 12.06
C ALA A 66 -4.58 -12.53 11.70
N GLU A 67 -5.04 -12.87 10.51
CA GLU A 67 -5.14 -14.28 10.08
C GLU A 67 -3.78 -14.99 9.98
N LEU A 68 -2.71 -14.24 9.72
CA LEU A 68 -1.35 -14.78 9.73
C LEU A 68 -0.86 -15.04 11.16
N ILE A 69 -1.19 -14.16 12.11
CA ILE A 69 -0.92 -14.33 13.54
C ILE A 69 -1.72 -15.52 14.08
N ASP A 70 -3.02 -15.60 13.78
CA ASP A 70 -3.89 -16.68 14.22
C ASP A 70 -3.38 -18.04 13.71
N ARG A 71 -3.02 -18.13 12.43
CA ARG A 71 -2.40 -19.35 11.88
C ARG A 71 -1.07 -19.69 12.57
N TYR A 72 -0.24 -18.70 12.86
CA TYR A 72 1.04 -18.92 13.55
C TYR A 72 0.80 -19.47 14.96
N ILE A 73 -0.20 -18.95 15.66
CA ILE A 73 -0.59 -19.41 17.00
C ILE A 73 -1.19 -20.82 16.96
N GLU A 74 -2.03 -21.13 15.97
CA GLU A 74 -2.72 -22.42 15.91
C GLU A 74 -1.87 -23.55 15.34
N VAL A 75 -1.02 -23.25 14.36
CA VAL A 75 -0.32 -24.28 13.58
C VAL A 75 1.15 -24.37 13.98
N ILE A 76 1.78 -23.27 14.35
CA ILE A 76 3.23 -23.23 14.55
C ILE A 76 3.60 -23.26 16.04
N LEU A 77 2.97 -22.44 16.88
CA LEU A 77 3.24 -22.41 18.33
C LEU A 77 3.07 -23.76 19.06
N PRO A 78 2.10 -24.64 18.73
CA PRO A 78 1.96 -25.92 19.44
C PRO A 78 3.12 -26.89 19.17
N HIS A 79 3.87 -26.67 18.09
CA HIS A 79 5.07 -27.44 17.76
C HIS A 79 6.35 -26.84 18.37
N PHE A 80 6.28 -25.62 18.91
CA PHE A 80 7.32 -25.06 19.76
C PHE A 80 7.04 -25.46 21.22
N THR A 81 8.04 -26.05 21.85
CA THR A 81 7.88 -26.72 23.15
C THR A 81 7.32 -25.78 24.22
N ILE A 82 6.20 -26.19 24.82
CA ILE A 82 5.40 -25.51 25.87
C ILE A 82 6.25 -24.99 27.06
N ASN A 83 7.45 -25.53 27.25
CA ASN A 83 8.35 -25.19 28.35
C ASN A 83 8.91 -23.76 28.30
N ALA A 84 8.94 -23.10 27.15
CA ALA A 84 9.41 -21.70 27.05
C ALA A 84 8.34 -20.66 27.44
N ILE A 85 7.05 -21.01 27.37
CA ILE A 85 5.93 -20.07 27.57
C ILE A 85 5.55 -19.98 29.07
N ARG A 86 5.87 -21.00 29.86
CA ARG A 86 5.49 -21.08 31.29
C ARG A 86 6.42 -20.31 32.25
N SER A 87 7.65 -19.98 31.84
CA SER A 87 8.64 -19.37 32.74
C SER A 87 8.43 -17.86 32.98
N GLU A 88 7.62 -17.17 32.17
CA GLU A 88 7.41 -15.73 32.32
C GLU A 88 6.21 -15.38 33.22
N LYS A 89 5.19 -16.26 33.28
CA LYS A 89 4.01 -16.08 34.16
C LYS A 89 4.26 -16.44 35.63
N ALA A 90 5.34 -17.14 35.95
CA ALA A 90 5.65 -17.52 37.33
C ALA A 90 6.40 -16.42 38.10
N THR A 91 7.09 -15.50 37.42
CA THR A 91 7.92 -14.48 38.08
C THR A 91 7.15 -13.22 38.46
N SER A 92 6.05 -12.87 37.77
CA SER A 92 5.26 -11.67 38.11
C SER A 92 4.22 -11.88 39.23
N MET A 93 4.17 -13.08 39.83
CA MET A 93 3.18 -13.42 40.87
C MET A 93 3.81 -13.58 42.26
N VAL A 94 5.09 -13.21 42.42
CA VAL A 94 5.85 -13.34 43.67
C VAL A 94 6.28 -11.97 44.26
N GLU A 95 5.99 -10.86 43.60
CA GLU A 95 6.33 -9.49 44.07
C GLU A 95 5.08 -8.60 44.32
N GLY A 96 3.96 -9.20 44.74
CA GLY A 96 2.73 -8.49 45.11
C GLY A 96 2.20 -8.92 46.47
#